data_AF-A0A9D6KXZ3-F1
#
_entry.id   AF-A0A9D6KXZ3-F1
#
_cell.length_a   1.000
_cell.length_b   1.000
_cell.length_c   1.000
_cell.angle_alpha   90.00
_cell.angle_beta   90.00
_cell.angle_gamma   90.00
#
_symmetry.space_group_name_H-M   'P 1'
#
loop_
_entity.id
_entity.type
_entity.pdbx_description
1 polymer ?
#
loop_
_entity_poly.entity_id
_entity_poly.type
_entity_poly.pdbx_seq_one_letter_code
_entity_poly.pdbx_strand_id
1 'polypeptide(L)'
;QRKRGEIWNAYYVGLEQLERKALLLLPRVQHYSTNNFHIFYLVLKSLDERTNLIAHLKKNNISAVFHYLSLHKSLYYADKYSSREHPNADLYSDRLLRLPLHCGLSAKNVQSVIDCIKSFWA
;
A
#
# COMPACT_ATOMS: atom_id res chain seq x y z
N GLN A 1 -15.41 -13.32 5.28
CA GLN A 1 -14.01 -12.97 5.63
C GLN A 1 -12.97 -13.90 5.01
N ARG A 2 -13.18 -15.22 4.97
CA ARG A 2 -12.22 -16.21 4.43
C ARG A 2 -11.56 -15.81 3.10
N LYS A 3 -12.36 -15.38 2.11
CA LYS A 3 -11.85 -15.02 0.77
C LYS A 3 -10.87 -13.84 0.78
N ARG A 4 -11.15 -12.81 1.60
CA ARG A 4 -10.23 -11.66 1.75
C ARG A 4 -8.93 -12.07 2.44
N GLY A 5 -8.99 -12.97 3.41
CA GLY A 5 -7.81 -13.55 4.05
C GLY A 5 -6.92 -14.32 3.08
N GLU A 6 -7.51 -15.15 2.20
CA GLU A 6 -6.77 -15.86 1.14
C GLU A 6 -6.01 -14.89 0.22
N ILE A 7 -6.69 -13.83 -0.25
CA ILE A 7 -6.09 -12.81 -1.10
C ILE A 7 -4.99 -12.03 -0.36
N TRP A 8 -5.25 -11.65 0.89
CA TRP A 8 -4.30 -10.93 1.73
C TRP A 8 -3.01 -11.75 1.92
N ASN A 9 -3.15 -13.04 2.24
CA ASN A 9 -2.02 -13.96 2.40
C ASN A 9 -1.26 -14.16 1.08
N ALA A 10 -1.97 -14.26 -0.05
CA ALA A 10 -1.34 -14.38 -1.37
C ALA A 10 -0.48 -13.16 -1.71
N TYR A 11 -0.97 -11.93 -1.43
CA TYR A 11 -0.14 -10.73 -1.58
C TYR A 11 1.06 -10.74 -0.64
N TYR A 12 0.86 -11.08 0.64
CA TYR A 12 1.94 -11.10 1.62
C TYR A 12 3.07 -12.04 1.18
N VAL A 13 2.76 -13.30 0.91
CA VAL A 13 3.72 -14.31 0.46
C VAL A 13 4.34 -13.93 -0.89
N GLY A 14 3.52 -13.46 -1.83
CA GLY A 14 3.96 -13.12 -3.17
C GLY A 14 4.95 -11.95 -3.21
N LEU A 15 4.84 -11.00 -2.27
CA LEU A 15 5.63 -9.76 -2.24
C LEU A 15 6.73 -9.77 -1.17
N GLU A 16 6.79 -10.78 -0.30
CA GLU A 16 7.77 -10.90 0.80
C GLU A 16 9.22 -10.76 0.33
N GLN A 17 9.55 -11.27 -0.87
CA GLN A 17 10.89 -11.14 -1.44
C GLN A 17 11.30 -9.67 -1.68
N LEU A 18 10.35 -8.79 -2.00
CA LEU A 18 10.61 -7.37 -2.21
C LEU A 18 10.91 -6.66 -0.89
N GLU A 19 10.26 -7.07 0.20
CA GLU A 19 10.59 -6.60 1.55
C GLU A 19 11.95 -7.09 2.01
N ARG A 20 12.31 -8.36 1.75
CA ARG A 20 13.67 -8.87 2.01
C ARG A 20 14.76 -8.10 1.25
N LYS A 21 14.45 -7.59 0.07
CA LYS A 21 15.35 -6.72 -0.73
C LYS A 21 15.29 -5.25 -0.30
N ALA A 22 14.56 -4.91 0.76
CA ALA A 22 14.33 -3.55 1.24
C ALA A 22 13.80 -2.59 0.14
N LEU A 23 12.99 -3.11 -0.79
CA LEU A 23 12.36 -2.30 -1.85
C LEU A 23 11.06 -1.67 -1.36
N LEU A 24 10.33 -2.36 -0.49
CA LEU A 24 9.08 -1.91 0.13
C LEU A 24 8.92 -2.53 1.51
N LEU A 25 7.93 -2.09 2.28
CA LEU A 25 7.49 -2.74 3.51
C LEU A 25 6.07 -3.30 3.34
N LEU A 26 5.84 -4.47 3.94
CA LEU A 26 4.54 -5.12 3.99
C LEU A 26 3.76 -4.72 5.26
N PRO A 27 2.43 -4.91 5.29
CA PRO A 27 1.65 -4.65 6.50
C PRO A 27 2.09 -5.56 7.64
N ARG A 28 2.44 -4.98 8.78
CA ARG A 28 2.80 -5.74 10.00
C ARG A 28 1.57 -5.91 10.89
N VAL A 29 1.21 -7.16 11.18
CA VAL A 29 0.19 -7.49 12.18
C VAL A 29 0.92 -7.79 13.49
N GLN A 30 0.59 -7.04 14.54
CA GLN A 30 1.21 -7.22 15.85
C GLN A 30 0.64 -8.45 16.55
N HIS A 31 1.44 -9.12 17.40
CA HIS A 31 1.05 -10.35 18.10
C HIS A 31 -0.21 -10.22 18.97
N TYR A 32 -0.48 -9.01 19.48
CA TYR A 32 -1.66 -8.70 20.29
C TYR A 32 -2.90 -8.32 19.47
N SER A 33 -2.81 -8.31 18.14
CA SER A 33 -3.85 -7.82 17.24
C SER A 33 -4.28 -8.86 16.21
N THR A 34 -5.53 -8.75 15.74
CA THR A 34 -6.04 -9.56 14.63
C THR A 34 -6.26 -8.68 13.40
N ASN A 35 -6.17 -9.29 12.22
CA ASN A 35 -6.40 -8.61 10.95
C ASN A 35 -7.75 -9.06 10.36
N ASN A 36 -8.66 -8.12 10.13
CA ASN A 36 -9.96 -8.39 9.52
C ASN A 36 -9.93 -8.38 7.98
N PHE A 37 -8.74 -8.22 7.40
CA PHE A 37 -8.48 -8.19 5.95
C PHE A 37 -9.27 -7.11 5.22
N HIS A 38 -9.45 -5.94 5.85
CA HIS A 38 -10.11 -4.81 5.22
C HIS A 38 -9.25 -4.18 4.11
N ILE A 39 -7.94 -4.06 4.33
CA ILE A 39 -6.99 -3.39 3.42
C ILE A 39 -5.70 -4.20 3.34
N PHE A 40 -5.10 -4.24 2.14
CA PHE A 40 -3.70 -4.58 1.94
C PHE A 40 -2.96 -3.35 1.43
N TYR A 41 -1.82 -3.01 2.04
CA TYR A 41 -1.04 -1.85 1.66
C TYR A 41 0.45 -2.18 1.55
N LEU A 42 1.18 -1.33 0.85
CA LEU A 42 2.64 -1.33 0.75
C LEU A 42 3.13 0.01 1.26
N VAL A 43 4.31 0.06 1.87
CA VAL A 43 5.00 1.31 2.18
C VAL A 43 6.27 1.38 1.34
N LEU A 44 6.35 2.36 0.43
CA LEU A 44 7.51 2.54 -0.44
C LEU A 44 8.54 3.50 0.17
N LYS A 45 9.64 3.80 -0.53
CA LYS A 45 10.70 4.66 0.01
C LYS A 45 10.36 6.14 -0.07
N SER A 46 9.59 6.55 -1.08
CA SER A 46 9.26 7.96 -1.31
C SER A 46 7.91 8.16 -2.01
N LEU A 47 7.48 9.43 -2.04
CA LEU A 47 6.33 9.91 -2.80
C LEU A 47 6.48 9.61 -4.30
N ASP A 48 7.66 9.84 -4.85
CA ASP A 48 7.95 9.62 -6.27
C ASP A 48 7.86 8.14 -6.63
N GLU A 49 8.44 7.26 -5.82
CA GLU A 49 8.37 5.81 -6.04
C GLU A 49 6.92 5.32 -5.97
N ARG A 50 6.13 5.84 -5.01
CA ARG A 50 4.69 5.54 -4.92
C ARG A 50 3.94 5.99 -6.16
N THR A 51 4.21 7.20 -6.62
CA THR A 51 3.55 7.79 -7.79
C THR A 51 3.89 7.01 -9.06
N ASN A 52 5.16 6.64 -9.23
CA ASN A 52 5.62 5.82 -10.35
C ASN A 52 5.03 4.42 -10.34
N LEU A 53 4.94 3.77 -9.18
CA LEU A 53 4.32 2.45 -9.06
C LEU A 53 2.80 2.52 -9.36
N ILE A 54 2.09 3.54 -8.89
CA ILE A 54 0.67 3.75 -9.26
C ILE A 54 0.52 3.87 -10.78
N ALA A 55 1.37 4.66 -11.43
CA ALA A 55 1.34 4.83 -12.88
C ALA A 55 1.64 3.52 -13.62
N HIS A 56 2.62 2.74 -13.14
CA HIS A 56 2.96 1.41 -13.68
C HIS A 56 1.79 0.42 -13.58
N LEU A 57 1.14 0.37 -12.42
CA LEU A 57 -0.04 -0.48 -12.19
C LEU A 57 -1.21 -0.04 -13.07
N LYS A 58 -1.46 1.27 -13.18
CA LYS A 58 -2.51 1.82 -14.03
C LYS A 58 -2.33 1.47 -15.51
N LYS A 59 -1.10 1.52 -16.02
CA LYS A 59 -0.77 1.08 -17.40
C LYS A 59 -1.10 -0.39 -17.65
N ASN A 60 -1.08 -1.21 -16.61
CA ASN A 60 -1.43 -2.62 -16.64
C ASN A 60 -2.89 -2.90 -16.21
N ASN A 61 -3.76 -1.88 -16.24
CA ASN A 61 -5.17 -1.97 -15.86
C ASN A 61 -5.41 -2.38 -14.38
N ILE A 62 -4.44 -2.13 -13.51
CA ILE A 62 -4.55 -2.37 -12.07
C ILE A 62 -4.76 -1.03 -11.36
N SER A 63 -5.91 -0.88 -10.71
CA SER A 63 -6.23 0.33 -9.95
C SER A 63 -5.71 0.23 -8.50
N ALA A 64 -4.54 0.81 -8.24
CA ALA A 64 -4.00 0.99 -6.91
C ALA A 64 -4.05 2.49 -6.52
N VAL A 65 -4.37 2.77 -5.26
CA VAL A 65 -4.63 4.14 -4.80
C VAL A 65 -3.83 4.46 -3.55
N PHE A 66 -3.41 5.71 -3.40
CA PHE A 66 -2.88 6.20 -2.13
C PHE A 66 -4.00 6.24 -1.05
N HIS A 67 -3.62 6.58 0.18
CA HIS A 67 -4.57 6.69 1.29
C HIS A 67 -4.86 8.15 1.66
N TYR A 68 -4.88 8.50 2.94
CA TYR A 68 -5.19 9.86 3.37
C TYR A 68 -3.98 10.78 3.28
N LEU A 69 -4.26 12.05 2.96
CA LEU A 69 -3.32 13.14 3.15
C LEU A 69 -3.22 13.47 4.64
N SER A 70 -2.05 13.90 5.07
CA SER A 70 -1.87 14.43 6.43
C SER A 70 -2.79 15.64 6.67
N LEU A 71 -3.67 15.55 7.67
CA LEU A 71 -4.67 16.59 7.95
C LEU A 71 -4.04 17.94 8.32
N HIS A 72 -2.88 17.94 8.99
CA HIS A 72 -2.15 19.18 9.32
C HIS A 72 -1.60 19.90 8.09
N LYS A 73 -1.50 19.24 6.94
CA LYS A 73 -1.13 19.83 5.65
C LYS A 73 -2.35 20.21 4.79
N SER A 74 -3.56 19.93 5.25
CA SER A 74 -4.77 20.30 4.51
C SER A 74 -4.95 21.81 4.48
N LEU A 75 -5.52 22.33 3.38
CA LEU A 75 -5.75 23.76 3.20
C LEU A 75 -6.56 24.38 4.36
N TYR A 76 -7.50 23.62 4.94
CA TYR A 76 -8.35 24.07 6.03
C TYR A 76 -7.60 24.25 7.37
N TYR A 77 -6.50 23.53 7.57
CA TYR A 77 -5.69 23.57 8.80
C TYR A 77 -4.37 24.33 8.64
N ALA A 78 -4.03 24.75 7.42
CA ALA A 78 -2.76 25.41 7.12
C ALA A 78 -2.57 26.73 7.90
N ASP A 79 -3.67 27.45 8.16
CA ASP A 79 -3.72 28.70 8.94
C ASP A 79 -4.04 28.50 10.43
N LYS A 80 -4.51 27.29 10.81
CA LYS A 80 -4.96 26.95 12.17
C LYS A 80 -3.93 26.14 12.96
N TYR A 81 -2.86 25.69 12.32
CA TYR A 81 -1.86 24.81 12.93
C TYR A 81 -0.44 25.34 12.71
N SER A 82 0.13 25.97 13.73
CA SER A 82 1.41 26.69 13.70
C SER A 82 2.65 25.79 13.88
N SER A 83 2.60 24.55 13.40
CA SER A 83 3.64 23.51 13.45
C SER A 83 3.68 22.62 14.70
N ARG A 84 3.46 21.33 14.45
CA ARG A 84 4.29 20.22 14.92
C ARG A 84 4.51 19.32 13.73
N GLU A 85 5.74 18.92 13.47
CA GLU A 85 6.02 17.88 12.49
C GLU A 85 5.37 16.58 12.98
N HIS A 86 4.59 15.94 12.10
CA HIS A 86 4.05 14.61 12.35
C HIS A 86 4.76 13.65 11.38
N PRO A 87 6.03 13.30 11.66
CA PRO A 87 6.87 12.59 10.69
C PRO A 87 6.25 11.25 10.26
N ASN A 88 5.57 10.56 11.17
CA ASN A 88 4.88 9.31 10.85
C ASN A 88 3.64 9.54 9.98
N ALA A 89 2.84 10.57 10.27
CA ALA A 89 1.65 10.88 9.47
C ALA A 89 2.04 11.22 8.03
N ASP A 90 3.08 12.04 7.88
CA ASP A 90 3.62 12.43 6.58
C ASP A 90 4.27 11.26 5.85
N LEU A 91 5.02 10.41 6.55
CA LEU A 91 5.60 9.19 5.99
C LEU A 91 4.52 8.29 5.36
N TYR A 92 3.45 7.98 6.09
CA TYR A 92 2.39 7.13 5.57
C TYR A 92 1.53 7.84 4.51
N SER A 93 1.29 9.14 4.66
CA SER A 93 0.63 9.95 3.62
C SER A 93 1.37 9.85 2.29
N ASP A 94 2.70 9.92 2.30
CA ASP A 94 3.51 10.01 1.09
C ASP A 94 3.85 8.64 0.49
N ARG A 95 3.98 7.60 1.33
CA ARG A 95 4.58 6.32 0.91
C ARG A 95 3.62 5.14 0.88
N LEU A 96 2.43 5.27 1.47
CA LEU A 96 1.47 4.16 1.53
C LEU A 96 0.68 4.02 0.23
N LEU A 97 0.72 2.83 -0.35
CA LEU A 97 -0.07 2.42 -1.51
C LEU A 97 -1.02 1.28 -1.15
N ARG A 98 -2.31 1.40 -1.46
CA ARG A 98 -3.30 0.34 -1.25
C ARG A 98 -3.49 -0.49 -2.50
N LEU A 99 -3.51 -1.81 -2.33
CA LEU A 99 -3.79 -2.76 -3.41
C LEU A 99 -5.28 -3.14 -3.44
N PRO A 100 -5.80 -3.57 -4.62
CA PRO A 100 -7.15 -4.10 -4.73
C PRO A 100 -7.37 -5.28 -3.78
N LEU A 101 -8.37 -5.18 -2.90
CA LEU A 101 -8.77 -6.24 -1.99
C LEU A 101 -10.29 -6.31 -1.87
N HIS A 102 -10.91 -7.25 -2.58
CA HIS A 102 -12.35 -7.52 -2.50
C HIS A 102 -12.64 -8.98 -2.86
N CYS A 103 -13.80 -9.51 -2.45
CA CYS A 103 -14.13 -10.94 -2.61
C CYS A 103 -14.24 -11.40 -4.07
N GLY A 104 -14.44 -10.48 -5.01
CA GLY A 104 -14.52 -10.76 -6.45
C GLY A 104 -13.16 -10.88 -7.15
N LEU A 105 -12.04 -10.67 -6.43
CA LEU A 105 -10.71 -10.76 -7.02
C LEU A 105 -10.32 -12.23 -7.20
N SER A 106 -10.13 -12.67 -8.44
CA SER A 106 -9.70 -14.04 -8.76
C SER A 106 -8.24 -14.26 -8.39
N ALA A 107 -7.85 -15.52 -8.15
CA ALA A 107 -6.44 -15.85 -7.89
C ALA A 107 -5.52 -15.43 -9.04
N LYS A 108 -5.99 -15.55 -10.29
CA LYS A 108 -5.27 -15.08 -11.48
C LYS A 108 -5.05 -13.57 -11.44
N ASN A 109 -6.06 -12.78 -11.08
CA ASN A 109 -5.92 -11.33 -10.96
C ASN A 109 -4.94 -10.95 -9.85
N VAL A 110 -4.98 -11.63 -8.70
CA VAL A 110 -4.01 -11.42 -7.61
C VAL A 110 -2.60 -11.70 -8.09
N GLN A 111 -2.39 -12.82 -8.80
CA GLN A 111 -1.09 -13.15 -9.36
C GLN A 111 -0.60 -12.11 -10.38
N SER A 112 -1.48 -11.65 -11.27
CA SER A 112 -1.15 -10.57 -12.22
C SER A 112 -0.74 -9.27 -11.51
N VAL A 113 -1.39 -8.93 -10.38
CA VAL A 113 -0.98 -7.78 -9.57
C VAL A 113 0.40 -8.01 -8.96
N ILE A 114 0.66 -9.18 -8.37
CA ILE A 114 1.96 -9.51 -7.78
C ILE A 114 3.07 -9.44 -8.84
N ASP A 115 2.86 -10.02 -10.00
CA ASP A 115 3.84 -10.05 -11.09
C ASP A 115 4.10 -8.65 -11.65
N CYS A 116 3.05 -7.84 -11.81
CA CYS A 116 3.17 -6.45 -12.23
C CYS A 116 3.93 -5.59 -11.21
N ILE A 117 3.76 -5.85 -9.91
CA ILE A 117 4.52 -5.16 -8.86
C ILE A 117 5.98 -5.60 -8.91
N LYS A 118 6.27 -6.90 -9.06
CA LYS A 118 7.65 -7.40 -9.18
C LYS A 118 8.37 -6.83 -10.40
N SER A 119 7.68 -6.69 -11.53
CA SER A 119 8.28 -6.17 -12.76
C SER A 119 8.69 -4.69 -12.68
N PHE A 120 8.19 -3.95 -11.69
CA PHE A 120 8.58 -2.55 -11.49
C PHE A 120 10.05 -2.39 -11.06
N TRP A 121 10.61 -3.38 -10.36
CA TRP A 121 12.03 -3.41 -9.96
C TRP A 121 12.84 -4.53 -10.65
N ALA A 122 12.28 -5.12 -11.71
CA ALA A 122 12.95 -6.15 -12.50
C ALA A 122 13.97 -5.54 -13.47
#